data_AF-A0A4R6VH91-F1
#
_entry.id   AF-A0A4R6VH91-F1
#
_cell.length_a   1.000
_cell.length_b   1.000
_cell.length_c   1.000
_cell.angle_alpha   90.00
_cell.angle_beta   90.00
_cell.angle_gamma   90.00
#
_symmetry.space_group_name_H-M   'P 1'
#
loop_
_entity.id
_entity.type
_entity.pdbx_description
1 polymer ?
#
loop_
_entity_poly.entity_id
_entity_poly.type
_entity_poly.pdbx_seq_one_letter_code
_entity_poly.pdbx_strand_id
1 'polypeptide(L)' 'MIGVEGRRHDEPEDAHRGWVAPTPADADEAAVDRAMADAERAVAEGGATDDQRARVARMGQARTHEERRAAFRGEG' A
#
# COMPACT_ATOMS: atom_id res chain seq x y z
N MET A 1 43.01 18.97 1.62
CA MET A 1 41.83 18.84 0.73
C MET A 1 41.86 17.46 0.13
N ILE A 2 40.97 16.57 0.56
CA ILE A 2 40.78 15.25 -0.05
C ILE A 2 39.31 15.21 -0.47
N GLY A 3 39.07 15.26 -1.77
CA GLY A 3 37.75 15.08 -2.35
C GLY A 3 37.34 13.63 -2.19
N VAL A 4 36.21 13.41 -1.51
CA VAL A 4 35.53 12.11 -1.53
C VAL A 4 34.55 12.19 -2.68
N GLU A 5 35.05 11.86 -3.87
CA GLU A 5 34.25 11.65 -5.06
C GLU A 5 33.21 10.57 -4.77
N GLY A 6 31.97 10.88 -5.13
CA GLY A 6 30.81 10.04 -4.88
C GLY A 6 31.00 8.64 -5.45
N ARG A 7 30.84 7.64 -4.59
CA ARG A 7 30.42 6.30 -5.03
C ARG A 7 29.02 6.45 -5.62
N ARG A 8 28.95 6.75 -6.92
CA ARG A 8 27.84 6.29 -7.75
C ARG A 8 28.01 4.77 -7.78
N HIS A 9 27.15 4.11 -7.04
CA HIS A 9 26.95 2.67 -7.16
C HIS A 9 26.51 2.46 -8.61
N ASP A 10 27.36 1.86 -9.44
CA ASP A 10 27.00 1.38 -10.77
C ASP A 10 25.81 0.42 -10.61
N GLU A 11 24.58 0.93 -10.73
CA GLU A 11 23.43 0.07 -10.99
C GLU A 11 23.69 -0.62 -12.32
N PRO A 12 23.68 -1.97 -12.36
CA PRO A 12 23.93 -2.69 -13.61
C PRO A 12 22.92 -2.22 -14.66
N GLU A 13 23.38 -1.99 -15.91
CA GLU A 13 22.53 -1.54 -17.04
C GLU A 13 21.27 -2.39 -17.27
N ASP A 14 21.24 -3.62 -16.74
CA ASP A 14 20.10 -4.55 -16.77
C ASP A 14 19.06 -4.36 -15.65
N ALA A 15 19.28 -3.47 -14.67
CA ALA A 15 18.37 -3.29 -13.52
C ALA A 15 16.95 -2.84 -13.92
N HIS A 16 16.79 -2.25 -15.10
CA HIS A 16 15.51 -1.76 -15.62
C HIS A 16 14.93 -2.63 -16.76
N ARG A 17 15.60 -3.72 -17.16
CA ARG A 17 15.11 -4.56 -18.24
C ARG A 17 13.93 -5.40 -17.74
N GLY A 18 12.72 -4.96 -18.08
CA GLY A 18 11.47 -5.53 -17.56
C GLY A 18 10.77 -4.67 -16.50
N TRP A 19 11.30 -3.48 -16.18
CA TRP A 19 10.58 -2.52 -15.36
C TRP A 19 9.38 -1.98 -16.14
N VAL A 20 8.19 -2.33 -15.68
CA VAL A 20 6.93 -1.76 -16.15
C VAL A 20 6.63 -0.55 -15.27
N ALA A 21 6.45 0.61 -15.90
CA ALA A 21 6.06 1.82 -15.19
C ALA A 21 4.70 1.57 -14.49
N PRO A 22 4.55 1.97 -13.22
CA PRO A 22 3.28 1.88 -12.52
C PRO A 22 2.19 2.61 -13.32
N THR A 23 1.06 1.94 -13.49
CA THR A 23 -0.14 2.55 -14.06
C THR A 23 -0.88 3.39 -13.01
N PRO A 24 -1.77 4.30 -13.41
CA PRO A 24 -2.65 4.99 -12.46
C PRO A 24 -3.46 4.02 -11.59
N ALA A 25 -3.91 2.90 -12.16
CA ALA A 25 -4.63 1.86 -11.41
C ALA A 25 -3.76 1.27 -10.28
N ASP A 26 -2.46 1.02 -10.54
CA ASP A 26 -1.52 0.54 -9.51
C ASP A 26 -1.37 1.56 -8.36
N ALA A 27 -1.37 2.85 -8.68
CA ALA A 27 -1.29 3.91 -7.67
C ALA A 27 -2.56 3.99 -6.80
N ASP A 28 -3.73 3.86 -7.41
CA ASP A 28 -5.02 3.82 -6.72
C ASP A 28 -5.13 2.58 -5.82
N GLU A 29 -4.71 1.40 -6.31
CA GLU A 29 -4.64 0.19 -5.50
C GLU A 29 -3.71 0.34 -4.30
N ALA A 30 -2.51 0.90 -4.51
CA ALA A 30 -1.57 1.17 -3.44
C ALA A 30 -2.09 2.22 -2.44
N ALA A 31 -2.93 3.16 -2.86
CA ALA A 31 -3.57 4.12 -1.96
C ALA A 31 -4.62 3.44 -1.07
N VAL A 32 -5.41 2.53 -1.64
CA VAL A 32 -6.40 1.76 -0.89
C VAL A 32 -5.73 0.83 0.11
N ASP A 33 -4.64 0.17 -0.28
CA ASP A 33 -3.89 -0.72 0.62
C ASP A 33 -3.28 0.06 1.80
N ARG A 34 -2.77 1.27 1.56
CA ARG A 34 -2.32 2.17 2.63
C ARG A 34 -3.47 2.57 3.57
N ALA A 35 -4.62 2.95 3.02
CA ALA A 35 -5.79 3.32 3.81
C ALA A 35 -6.33 2.15 4.64
N MET A 36 -6.27 0.92 4.12
CA MET A 36 -6.60 -0.30 4.88
C MET A 36 -5.65 -0.48 6.06
N ALA A 37 -4.35 -0.40 5.83
CA ALA A 37 -3.33 -0.53 6.88
C ALA A 37 -3.48 0.56 7.96
N ASP A 38 -3.74 1.80 7.56
CA ASP A 38 -3.99 2.91 8.50
C ASP A 38 -5.26 2.67 9.33
N ALA A 39 -6.34 2.16 8.73
CA ALA A 39 -7.56 1.83 9.45
C ALA A 39 -7.36 0.68 10.45
N GLU A 40 -6.66 -0.40 10.06
CA GLU A 40 -6.34 -1.51 10.96
C GLU A 40 -5.46 -1.04 12.13
N ARG A 41 -4.46 -0.20 11.84
CA ARG A 41 -3.61 0.41 12.86
C ARG A 41 -4.43 1.27 13.82
N ALA A 42 -5.30 2.14 13.30
CA ALA A 42 -6.15 3.00 14.14
C ALA A 42 -7.09 2.17 15.04
N VAL A 43 -7.58 1.02 14.56
CA VAL A 43 -8.40 0.11 15.37
C VAL A 43 -7.57 -0.50 16.49
N ALA A 44 -6.37 -0.98 16.18
CA ALA A 44 -5.45 -1.56 17.17
C ALA A 44 -4.99 -0.55 18.24
N GLU A 45 -4.77 0.71 17.85
CA GLU A 45 -4.36 1.79 18.75
C GLU A 45 -5.54 2.44 19.50
N GLY A 46 -6.79 2.07 19.17
CA GLY A 46 -8.00 2.62 19.79
C GLY A 46 -8.43 4.01 19.27
N GLY A 47 -7.73 4.55 18.27
CA GLY A 47 -8.00 5.86 17.65
C GLY A 47 -8.95 5.83 16.44
N ALA A 48 -9.42 4.66 16.02
CA ALA A 48 -10.28 4.53 14.84
C ALA A 48 -11.63 5.24 14.99
N THR A 49 -12.08 5.86 13.90
CA THR A 49 -13.46 6.34 13.74
C THR A 49 -14.43 5.17 13.60
N ASP A 50 -15.73 5.42 13.78
CA ASP A 50 -16.76 4.38 13.63
C ASP A 50 -16.82 3.82 12.19
N ASP A 51 -16.58 4.67 11.19
CA ASP A 51 -16.48 4.24 9.78
C ASP A 51 -15.26 3.33 9.55
N GLN A 52 -14.09 3.67 10.10
CA GLN A 52 -12.91 2.80 10.02
C GLN A 52 -13.16 1.45 10.69
N ARG A 53 -13.78 1.43 11.87
CA ARG A 53 -14.15 0.18 12.57
C ARG A 53 -15.11 -0.65 11.72
N ALA A 54 -16.14 -0.04 11.14
CA ALA A 54 -17.10 -0.74 10.28
C ALA A 54 -16.43 -1.33 9.03
N ARG A 55 -15.50 -0.59 8.41
CA ARG A 55 -14.73 -1.06 7.25
C ARG A 55 -13.82 -2.24 7.61
N VAL A 56 -13.05 -2.15 8.69
CA VAL A 56 -12.18 -3.23 9.16
C VAL A 56 -13.00 -4.46 9.57
N ALA A 57 -14.16 -4.28 10.21
CA ALA A 57 -15.06 -5.39 10.54
C ALA A 57 -15.59 -6.12 9.29
N ARG A 58 -15.93 -5.39 8.23
CA ARG A 58 -16.32 -5.99 6.93
C ARG A 58 -15.16 -6.75 6.29
N MET A 59 -13.95 -6.19 6.31
CA MET A 59 -12.75 -6.86 5.82
C MET A 59 -12.49 -8.20 6.54
N GLY A 60 -12.81 -8.30 7.83
CA GLY A 60 -12.66 -9.54 8.60
C GLY A 60 -13.50 -10.72 8.10
N GLN A 61 -14.50 -10.47 7.25
CA GLN A 61 -15.33 -11.51 6.63
C GLN A 61 -14.80 -11.98 5.27
N ALA A 62 -13.87 -11.25 4.67
CA ALA A 62 -13.28 -11.58 3.38
C ALA A 62 -12.21 -12.68 3.50
N ARG A 63 -12.11 -13.52 2.45
CA ARG A 63 -11.19 -14.67 2.39
C ARG A 63 -9.95 -14.37 1.55
N THR A 64 -10.00 -13.36 0.68
CA THR A 64 -8.88 -12.95 -0.18
C THR A 64 -8.51 -11.48 0.03
N HIS A 65 -7.32 -11.08 -0.42
CA HIS A 65 -6.88 -9.67 -0.38
C HIS A 65 -7.76 -8.78 -1.28
N GLU A 66 -8.15 -9.27 -2.45
CA GLU A 66 -9.05 -8.55 -3.35
C GLU A 66 -10.44 -8.36 -2.72
N GLU A 67 -10.98 -9.39 -2.07
CA GLU A 67 -12.25 -9.30 -1.34
C GLU A 67 -12.15 -8.32 -0.16
N ARG A 68 -11.02 -8.30 0.56
CA ARG A 68 -10.78 -7.29 1.61
C ARG A 68 -10.79 -5.88 1.03
N ARG A 69 -10.14 -5.67 -0.11
CA ARG A 69 -10.07 -4.38 -0.80
C ARG A 69 -11.46 -3.92 -1.27
N ALA A 70 -12.24 -4.82 -1.86
CA ALA A 70 -13.63 -4.55 -2.26
C ALA A 70 -14.52 -4.22 -1.05
N ALA A 71 -14.42 -4.98 0.04
CA ALA A 71 -15.15 -4.74 1.27
C ALA A 71 -14.79 -3.38 1.92
N PHE A 72 -13.52 -2.97 1.84
CA PHE A 72 -13.06 -1.68 2.34
C PHE A 72 -13.59 -0.50 1.51
N ARG A 73 -13.63 -0.64 0.18
CA ARG A 73 -14.24 0.34 -0.74
C ARG A 73 -15.75 0.42 -0.60
N GLY A 74 -16.39 -0.64 -0.10
CA GLY A 74 -17.84 -0.75 0.03
C GLY A 74 -18.53 -1.23 -1.25
N GLU A 75 -17.83 -2.00 -2.08
CA GLU A 75 -18.32 -2.53 -3.37
C GLU A 75 -19.06 -3.89 -3.22
N GLY A 76 -19.81 -4.09 -2.13
CA GLY A 76 -20.46 -5.36 -1.80
C GLY A 76 -21.89 -5.24 -1.33
#